data_AF-A0A972B8V4-F1
#
_entry.id   AF-A0A972B8V4-F1
#
_cell.length_a   1.000
_cell.length_b   1.000
_cell.length_c   1.000
_cell.angle_alpha   90.00
_cell.angle_beta   90.00
_cell.angle_gamma   90.00
#
_symmetry.space_group_name_H-M   'P 1'
#
loop_
_entity.id
_entity.type
_entity.pdbx_description
1 polymer ?
#
loop_
_entity_poly.entity_id
_entity_poly.type
_entity_poly.pdbx_seq_one_letter_code
_entity_poly.pdbx_strand_id
1 'polypeptide(L)'
;MLQHISLSLDDKLKKQNLGYYNQSIAKSQLDNFRKSLNNFIQNINILANDKLQREESVKLKIRDFLISTFYNKDQLDIHRNIDLAILNKEILTNKVDVIFELKTPQNNAEMISTNNLNKKAMWELVHYYMQERLKGNITIKHLIATNGLDWFVFDAREFEKLFYNNKAFYQKYIDWNNNTTVNINVAMAYQIIENHINLSTDEIEAVHFNINAINTEDEIIKLYKLLSPQHLLKLPFANDSNTLNTEFYNELLYIMGLEEKNEGKYIINRASPANRQSASLLENIINQLKIYKNIPDENELFEIALELCITWLNRILFLKLLEGQLIKFHNNDRQSYLFMNIDKLKGFDDLNELFFEVLAVPEKDRSNDIKEKYKNIPYLNSSLFEITNYENDYITIGNLKDRLELPLYKYTVLKDNHGKPLTGSLSTLNYLFRFLNSYDFSSDVNKTVQSDNRDIINAAVLGLIFEKINGYRDGSYFTPGYITEYMCRETIRRAIIEKFNEKGWQCRDFTDLYNA
;
A
#
# COMPACT_ATOMS: atom_id res chain seq x y z
N MET A 1 13.60 -32.49 19.83
CA MET A 1 12.20 -32.13 19.57
C MET A 1 12.18 -30.82 18.81
N LEU A 2 11.44 -30.79 17.69
CA LEU A 2 11.29 -29.63 16.81
C LEU A 2 10.97 -28.39 17.64
N GLN A 3 11.76 -27.34 17.47
CA GLN A 3 11.66 -26.13 18.28
C GLN A 3 10.73 -25.11 17.61
N HIS A 4 9.78 -24.56 18.39
CA HIS A 4 8.86 -23.55 17.91
C HIS A 4 9.47 -22.14 18.06
N ILE A 5 9.57 -21.41 16.96
CA ILE A 5 9.87 -19.97 16.97
C ILE A 5 8.56 -19.21 16.76
N SER A 6 8.10 -18.54 17.83
CA SER A 6 6.92 -17.70 17.78
C SER A 6 7.26 -16.33 17.20
N LEU A 7 6.74 -16.02 16.02
CA LEU A 7 6.80 -14.69 15.42
C LEU A 7 5.64 -13.84 15.93
N SER A 8 5.91 -12.56 16.21
CA SER A 8 4.83 -11.60 16.44
C SER A 8 4.06 -11.33 15.14
N LEU A 9 2.83 -10.82 15.26
CA LEU A 9 2.06 -10.36 14.10
C LEU A 9 2.85 -9.34 13.27
N ASP A 10 3.57 -8.44 13.94
CA ASP A 10 4.36 -7.38 13.33
C ASP A 10 5.53 -7.94 12.51
N ASP A 11 6.33 -8.82 13.13
CA ASP A 11 7.49 -9.43 12.50
C ASP A 11 7.09 -10.29 11.30
N LYS A 12 6.00 -11.06 11.43
CA LYS A 12 5.52 -11.89 10.32
C LYS A 12 5.11 -11.05 9.12
N LEU A 13 4.35 -9.98 9.34
CA LEU A 13 3.88 -9.12 8.25
C LEU A 13 5.06 -8.43 7.56
N LYS A 14 6.00 -7.87 8.32
CA LYS A 14 7.23 -7.25 7.78
C LYS A 14 8.09 -8.25 7.01
N LYS A 15 8.31 -9.44 7.58
CA LYS A 15 9.12 -10.51 6.98
C LYS A 15 8.53 -11.02 5.67
N GLN A 16 7.19 -11.12 5.59
CA GLN A 16 6.53 -11.61 4.38
C GLN A 16 6.44 -10.54 3.29
N ASN A 17 5.97 -9.34 3.61
CA ASN A 17 5.87 -8.26 2.65
C ASN A 17 5.78 -6.87 3.31
N LEU A 18 6.88 -6.13 3.29
CA LEU A 18 6.97 -4.78 3.86
C LEU A 18 6.05 -3.76 3.17
N GLY A 19 5.84 -3.89 1.86
CA GLY A 19 4.92 -3.02 1.12
C GLY A 19 3.48 -3.17 1.63
N TYR A 20 3.01 -4.40 1.78
CA TYR A 20 1.66 -4.65 2.28
C TYR A 20 1.51 -4.25 3.75
N TYR A 21 2.57 -4.47 4.53
CA TYR A 21 2.64 -3.99 5.90
C TYR A 21 2.47 -2.47 6.00
N ASN A 22 2.98 -1.69 5.05
CA ASN A 22 2.84 -0.23 5.01
C ASN A 22 1.57 0.26 4.30
N GLN A 23 0.86 -0.60 3.56
CA GLN A 23 -0.35 -0.20 2.83
C GLN A 23 -1.46 0.27 3.79
N SER A 24 -2.08 1.41 3.50
CA SER A 24 -3.25 1.88 4.24
C SER A 24 -4.45 0.95 4.03
N ILE A 25 -5.29 0.82 5.05
CA ILE A 25 -6.58 0.13 4.98
C ILE A 25 -7.69 1.17 4.92
N ALA A 26 -8.69 0.97 4.06
CA ALA A 26 -9.84 1.85 4.02
C ALA A 26 -10.64 1.74 5.33
N LYS A 27 -11.03 2.88 5.90
CA LYS A 27 -11.71 2.91 7.21
C LYS A 27 -12.97 2.04 7.22
N SER A 28 -13.78 2.09 6.17
CA SER A 28 -14.98 1.26 6.03
C SER A 28 -14.67 -0.26 6.09
N GLN A 29 -13.57 -0.70 5.48
CA GLN A 29 -13.14 -2.10 5.51
C GLN A 29 -12.74 -2.52 6.92
N LEU A 30 -11.98 -1.67 7.62
CA LEU A 30 -11.54 -1.96 8.98
C LEU A 30 -12.70 -1.95 9.98
N ASP A 31 -13.66 -1.04 9.82
CA ASP A 31 -14.88 -1.00 10.65
C ASP A 31 -15.76 -2.24 10.45
N ASN A 32 -15.90 -2.72 9.20
CA ASN A 32 -16.57 -3.98 8.92
C ASN A 32 -15.84 -5.18 9.54
N PHE A 33 -14.51 -5.21 9.45
CA PHE A 33 -13.71 -6.25 10.09
C PHE A 33 -13.88 -6.25 11.61
N ARG A 34 -13.82 -5.09 12.26
CA ARG A 34 -14.05 -4.96 13.72
C ARG A 34 -15.38 -5.57 14.13
N LYS A 35 -16.45 -5.26 13.39
CA LYS A 35 -17.78 -5.79 13.67
C LYS A 35 -17.80 -7.32 13.53
N SER A 36 -17.22 -7.85 12.45
CA SER A 36 -17.09 -9.29 12.22
C SER A 36 -16.27 -9.99 13.30
N LEU A 37 -15.13 -9.40 13.69
CA LEU A 37 -14.23 -9.91 14.71
C LEU A 37 -14.91 -9.96 16.08
N ASN A 38 -15.58 -8.88 16.49
CA ASN A 38 -16.29 -8.84 17.78
C ASN A 38 -17.39 -9.91 17.85
N ASN A 39 -18.14 -10.09 16.76
CA ASN A 39 -19.15 -11.14 16.68
C ASN A 39 -18.51 -12.55 16.73
N PHE A 40 -17.38 -12.76 16.04
CA PHE A 40 -16.65 -14.01 16.09
C PHE A 40 -16.16 -14.34 17.51
N ILE A 41 -15.52 -13.38 18.18
CA ILE A 41 -15.03 -13.50 19.57
C ILE A 41 -16.16 -13.88 20.52
N GLN A 42 -17.32 -13.21 20.42
CA GLN A 42 -18.48 -13.54 21.26
C GLN A 42 -18.97 -14.98 21.01
N ASN A 43 -19.12 -15.37 19.74
CA ASN A 43 -19.59 -16.70 19.38
C ASN A 43 -18.62 -17.81 19.84
N ILE A 44 -17.31 -17.62 19.67
CA ILE A 44 -16.34 -18.65 20.04
C ILE A 44 -16.19 -18.78 21.55
N ASN A 45 -16.31 -17.67 22.30
CA ASN A 45 -16.32 -17.71 23.76
C ASN A 45 -17.58 -18.41 24.32
N ILE A 46 -18.73 -18.29 23.64
CA ILE A 46 -19.92 -19.09 23.98
C ILE A 46 -19.63 -20.58 23.76
N LEU A 47 -19.07 -20.94 22.60
CA LEU A 47 -18.71 -22.33 22.29
C LEU A 47 -17.68 -22.89 23.28
N ALA A 48 -16.73 -22.08 23.73
CA ALA A 48 -15.71 -22.49 24.70
C ALA A 48 -16.29 -22.88 26.07
N ASN A 49 -17.43 -22.30 26.45
CA ASN A 49 -18.12 -22.60 27.70
C ASN A 49 -19.14 -23.76 27.59
N ASP A 50 -19.42 -24.25 26.38
CA ASP A 50 -20.37 -25.33 26.15
C ASP A 50 -19.64 -26.66 25.84
N LYS A 51 -19.67 -27.57 26.82
CA LYS A 51 -18.98 -28.88 26.76
C LYS A 51 -19.62 -29.87 25.78
N LEU A 52 -20.79 -29.57 25.21
CA LEU A 52 -21.47 -30.44 24.25
C LEU A 52 -21.16 -30.08 22.78
N GLN A 53 -20.35 -29.05 22.55
CA GLN A 53 -20.06 -28.57 21.20
C GLN A 53 -19.07 -29.47 20.46
N ARG A 54 -19.23 -29.52 19.14
CA ARG A 54 -18.40 -30.30 18.22
C ARG A 54 -17.51 -29.38 17.38
N GLU A 55 -16.43 -29.92 16.83
CA GLU A 55 -15.50 -29.19 15.94
C GLU A 55 -16.22 -28.53 14.76
N GLU A 56 -17.30 -29.15 14.27
CA GLU A 56 -18.14 -28.59 13.20
C GLU A 56 -18.75 -27.23 13.58
N SER A 57 -19.11 -27.00 14.85
CA SER A 57 -19.60 -25.69 15.30
C SER A 57 -18.52 -24.61 15.19
N VAL A 58 -17.28 -24.94 15.56
CA VAL A 58 -16.12 -24.04 15.46
C VAL A 58 -15.81 -23.72 14.00
N LYS A 59 -15.83 -24.75 13.15
CA LYS A 59 -15.66 -24.63 11.70
C LYS A 59 -16.63 -23.64 11.08
N LEU A 60 -17.92 -23.75 11.40
CA LEU A 60 -18.94 -22.81 10.92
C LEU A 60 -18.63 -21.37 11.34
N LYS A 61 -18.23 -21.14 12.61
CA LYS A 61 -17.92 -19.79 13.09
C LYS A 61 -16.70 -19.18 12.41
N ILE A 62 -15.63 -19.97 12.23
CA ILE A 62 -14.42 -19.52 11.52
C ILE A 62 -14.75 -19.21 10.06
N ARG A 63 -15.46 -20.11 9.39
CA ARG A 63 -15.86 -19.93 7.99
C ARG A 63 -16.69 -18.66 7.82
N ASP A 64 -17.71 -18.48 8.66
CA ASP A 64 -18.60 -17.32 8.55
C ASP A 64 -17.86 -16.00 8.83
N PHE A 65 -16.90 -15.98 9.77
CA PHE A 65 -16.04 -14.83 10.05
C PHE A 65 -15.13 -14.45 8.87
N LEU A 66 -14.49 -15.45 8.25
CA LEU A 66 -13.63 -15.22 7.09
C LEU A 66 -14.44 -14.76 5.87
N ILE A 67 -15.66 -15.30 5.67
CA ILE A 67 -16.56 -14.89 4.59
C ILE A 67 -17.10 -13.47 4.81
N SER A 68 -17.49 -13.13 6.04
CA SER A 68 -18.05 -11.81 6.33
C SER A 68 -17.05 -10.66 6.21
N THR A 69 -15.77 -10.98 6.00
CA THR A 69 -14.69 -10.00 5.92
C THR A 69 -13.92 -10.04 4.60
N PHE A 70 -13.46 -11.22 4.16
CA PHE A 70 -12.36 -11.31 3.20
C PHE A 70 -12.64 -12.20 1.98
N TYR A 71 -13.33 -13.32 2.18
CA TYR A 71 -13.39 -14.40 1.20
C TYR A 71 -14.80 -14.61 0.68
N ASN A 72 -14.91 -15.04 -0.57
CA ASN A 72 -16.21 -15.44 -1.09
C ASN A 72 -16.62 -16.80 -0.51
N LYS A 73 -17.94 -17.01 -0.33
CA LYS A 73 -18.49 -18.25 0.25
C LYS A 73 -18.03 -19.50 -0.46
N ASP A 74 -17.78 -19.40 -1.76
CA ASP A 74 -17.42 -20.50 -2.61
C ASP A 74 -15.91 -20.82 -2.55
N GLN A 75 -15.06 -19.91 -2.04
CA GLN A 75 -13.61 -20.12 -1.84
C GLN A 75 -13.27 -20.90 -0.57
N LEU A 76 -14.16 -20.92 0.42
CA LEU A 76 -13.98 -21.62 1.69
C LEU A 76 -14.83 -22.89 1.70
N ASP A 77 -14.18 -24.05 1.64
CA ASP A 77 -14.87 -25.32 1.55
C ASP A 77 -14.22 -26.42 2.38
N ILE A 78 -15.00 -27.47 2.67
CA ILE A 78 -14.49 -28.74 3.17
C ILE A 78 -13.92 -29.49 1.97
N HIS A 79 -12.60 -29.52 1.87
CA HIS A 79 -11.94 -30.17 0.75
C HIS A 79 -11.45 -31.56 1.15
N ARG A 80 -12.22 -32.59 0.77
CA ARG A 80 -11.92 -34.00 1.05
C ARG A 80 -11.89 -34.25 2.56
N ASN A 81 -10.72 -34.60 3.10
CA ASN A 81 -10.52 -34.86 4.53
C ASN A 81 -9.97 -33.64 5.28
N ILE A 82 -9.79 -32.50 4.59
CA ILE A 82 -9.32 -31.26 5.21
C ILE A 82 -10.53 -30.57 5.84
N ASP A 83 -10.43 -30.21 7.12
CA ASP A 83 -11.52 -29.60 7.87
C ASP A 83 -12.06 -28.33 7.22
N LEU A 84 -11.16 -27.45 6.78
CA LEU A 84 -11.49 -26.25 6.05
C LEU A 84 -10.29 -25.86 5.17
N ALA A 85 -10.57 -25.41 3.95
CA ALA A 85 -9.54 -24.97 3.02
C ALA A 85 -9.96 -23.68 2.31
N ILE A 86 -8.99 -22.84 1.98
CA ILE A 86 -9.17 -21.78 0.98
C ILE A 86 -8.71 -22.31 -0.37
N LEU A 87 -9.62 -22.31 -1.34
CA LEU A 87 -9.43 -22.87 -2.67
C LEU A 87 -9.07 -21.79 -3.71
N ASN A 88 -8.10 -22.10 -4.55
CA ASN A 88 -7.78 -21.29 -5.72
C ASN A 88 -8.83 -21.48 -6.82
N LYS A 89 -9.53 -20.41 -7.16
CA LYS A 89 -10.59 -20.41 -8.19
C LYS A 89 -10.20 -19.77 -9.50
N GLU A 90 -9.02 -19.16 -9.59
CA GLU A 90 -8.61 -18.41 -10.79
C GLU A 90 -8.37 -19.30 -12.01
N ILE A 91 -8.22 -20.63 -11.83
CA ILE A 91 -7.91 -21.57 -12.93
C ILE A 91 -8.80 -22.82 -12.94
N LEU A 92 -10.00 -22.83 -12.35
CA LEU A 92 -10.89 -24.02 -12.27
C LEU A 92 -10.23 -25.29 -11.70
N THR A 93 -9.03 -25.18 -11.12
CA THR A 93 -8.28 -26.33 -10.59
C THR A 93 -8.77 -26.77 -9.21
N ASN A 94 -9.49 -25.89 -8.49
CA ASN A 94 -9.95 -26.08 -7.10
C ASN A 94 -8.81 -26.59 -6.19
N LYS A 95 -7.58 -26.13 -6.43
CA LYS A 95 -6.42 -26.48 -5.61
C LYS A 95 -6.50 -25.79 -4.27
N VAL A 96 -5.99 -26.45 -3.23
CA VAL A 96 -5.92 -25.90 -1.89
C VAL A 96 -4.74 -24.93 -1.78
N ASP A 97 -5.02 -23.67 -1.45
CA ASP A 97 -4.00 -22.65 -1.19
C ASP A 97 -3.74 -22.46 0.31
N VAL A 98 -4.74 -22.67 1.17
CA VAL A 98 -4.58 -22.64 2.63
C VAL A 98 -5.29 -23.83 3.27
N ILE A 99 -4.60 -24.52 4.17
CA ILE A 99 -5.13 -25.67 4.92
C ILE A 99 -5.43 -25.23 6.35
N PHE A 100 -6.62 -25.55 6.85
CA PHE A 100 -6.98 -25.38 8.26
C PHE A 100 -7.20 -26.74 8.90
N GLU A 101 -6.68 -26.88 10.12
CA GLU A 101 -6.95 -27.97 11.05
C GLU A 101 -7.61 -27.40 12.30
N LEU A 102 -8.76 -27.94 12.67
CA LEU A 102 -9.64 -27.34 13.68
C LEU A 102 -9.80 -28.26 14.88
N LYS A 103 -9.73 -27.68 16.09
CA LYS A 103 -10.08 -28.37 17.34
C LYS A 103 -11.19 -27.64 18.08
N THR A 104 -11.85 -28.31 19.02
CA THR A 104 -12.73 -27.59 19.95
C THR A 104 -11.90 -26.79 20.96
N PRO A 105 -12.41 -25.66 21.49
CA PRO A 105 -11.73 -24.90 22.53
C PRO A 105 -11.39 -25.74 23.78
N GLN A 106 -12.14 -26.81 24.04
CA GLN A 106 -11.93 -27.69 25.19
C GLN A 106 -10.90 -28.79 24.94
N ASN A 107 -10.56 -29.08 23.68
CA ASN A 107 -9.66 -30.17 23.30
C ASN A 107 -8.17 -29.76 23.38
N ASN A 108 -7.72 -29.43 24.58
CA ASN A 108 -6.32 -29.08 24.85
C ASN A 108 -5.35 -30.27 24.71
N ALA A 109 -5.88 -31.51 24.70
CA ALA A 109 -5.06 -32.71 24.55
C ALA A 109 -4.51 -32.83 23.12
N GLU A 110 -5.33 -32.53 22.12
CA GLU A 110 -5.01 -32.66 20.69
C GLU A 110 -4.54 -31.35 20.03
N MET A 111 -4.88 -30.20 20.62
CA MET A 111 -4.46 -28.87 20.15
C MET A 111 -2.98 -28.59 20.47
N ILE A 112 -2.27 -27.94 19.54
CA ILE A 112 -0.90 -27.48 19.75
C ILE A 112 -0.81 -26.29 20.71
N SER A 113 0.37 -26.08 21.29
CA SER A 113 0.70 -24.93 22.13
C SER A 113 2.09 -24.40 21.80
N THR A 114 2.41 -23.19 22.25
CA THR A 114 3.74 -22.58 22.06
C THR A 114 4.88 -23.42 22.62
N ASN A 115 4.61 -24.23 23.64
CA ASN A 115 5.58 -25.12 24.29
C ASN A 115 5.61 -26.54 23.70
N ASN A 116 4.57 -26.94 22.96
CA ASN A 116 4.47 -28.29 22.41
C ASN A 116 3.64 -28.29 21.13
N LEU A 117 4.34 -28.39 20.00
CA LEU A 117 3.76 -28.57 18.68
C LEU A 117 3.50 -30.04 18.34
N ASN A 118 4.04 -31.01 19.10
CA ASN A 118 3.91 -32.43 18.81
C ASN A 118 2.57 -32.98 19.32
N LYS A 119 1.49 -32.53 18.68
CA LYS A 119 0.11 -32.87 19.00
C LYS A 119 -0.64 -33.24 17.73
N LYS A 120 -1.79 -33.89 17.90
CA LYS A 120 -2.61 -34.39 16.80
C LYS A 120 -2.95 -33.33 15.74
N ALA A 121 -3.27 -32.10 16.15
CA ALA A 121 -3.52 -31.00 15.21
C ALA A 121 -2.31 -30.73 14.28
N MET A 122 -1.08 -30.82 14.78
CA MET A 122 0.11 -30.71 13.91
C MET A 122 0.27 -31.94 13.01
N TRP A 123 0.00 -33.13 13.53
CA TRP A 123 0.09 -34.37 12.74
C TRP A 123 -0.90 -34.35 11.57
N GLU A 124 -2.11 -33.87 11.80
CA GLU A 124 -3.15 -33.69 10.79
C GLU A 124 -2.75 -32.64 9.75
N LEU A 125 -2.23 -31.46 10.16
CA LEU A 125 -1.71 -30.47 9.22
C LEU A 125 -0.59 -31.02 8.32
N VAL A 126 0.40 -31.70 8.91
CA VAL A 126 1.50 -32.31 8.15
C VAL A 126 0.96 -33.38 7.20
N HIS A 127 0.02 -34.20 7.67
CA HIS A 127 -0.62 -35.23 6.85
C HIS A 127 -1.34 -34.61 5.64
N TYR A 128 -2.19 -33.60 5.85
CA TYR A 128 -2.93 -32.93 4.78
C TYR A 128 -2.01 -32.24 3.78
N TYR A 129 -0.97 -31.57 4.27
CA TYR A 129 0.05 -30.97 3.42
C TYR A 129 0.73 -32.01 2.54
N MET A 130 1.21 -33.11 3.12
CA MET A 130 1.85 -34.18 2.36
C MET A 130 0.89 -34.78 1.33
N GLN A 131 -0.37 -35.03 1.68
CA GLN A 131 -1.38 -35.57 0.77
C GLN A 131 -1.65 -34.67 -0.44
N GLU A 132 -1.79 -33.36 -0.23
CA GLU A 132 -1.95 -32.40 -1.33
C GLU A 132 -0.68 -32.29 -2.16
N ARG A 133 0.48 -32.28 -1.51
CA ARG A 133 1.76 -32.08 -2.17
C ARG A 133 2.15 -33.25 -3.06
N LEU A 134 1.86 -34.48 -2.63
CA LEU A 134 2.03 -35.72 -3.42
C LEU A 134 1.10 -35.81 -4.63
N LYS A 135 -0.05 -35.11 -4.60
CA LYS A 135 -0.94 -34.97 -5.76
C LYS A 135 -0.48 -33.87 -6.74
N GLY A 136 0.70 -33.28 -6.51
CA GLY A 136 1.28 -32.24 -7.35
C GLY A 136 0.80 -30.82 -7.04
N ASN A 137 0.13 -30.59 -5.91
CA ASN A 137 -0.27 -29.25 -5.51
C ASN A 137 0.93 -28.45 -4.95
N ILE A 138 1.59 -27.67 -5.80
CA ILE A 138 2.73 -26.82 -5.43
C ILE A 138 2.32 -25.40 -4.98
N THR A 139 1.02 -25.10 -4.88
CA THR A 139 0.55 -23.72 -4.67
C THR A 139 0.20 -23.38 -3.24
N ILE A 140 0.16 -24.36 -2.33
CA ILE A 140 -0.12 -24.16 -0.89
C ILE A 140 0.76 -23.04 -0.33
N LYS A 141 0.13 -22.06 0.33
CA LYS A 141 0.75 -20.84 0.85
C LYS A 141 0.92 -20.89 2.36
N HIS A 142 -0.12 -21.30 3.07
CA HIS A 142 -0.18 -21.31 4.52
C HIS A 142 -0.92 -22.53 5.07
N LEU A 143 -0.60 -22.88 6.31
CA LEU A 143 -1.29 -23.89 7.10
C LEU A 143 -1.66 -23.28 8.45
N ILE A 144 -2.86 -23.58 8.93
CA ILE A 144 -3.41 -22.96 10.14
C ILE A 144 -3.97 -24.03 11.07
N ALA A 145 -3.47 -24.09 12.30
CA ALA A 145 -4.09 -24.87 13.36
C ALA A 145 -4.79 -23.91 14.33
N THR A 146 -6.06 -24.17 14.63
CA THR A 146 -6.81 -23.33 15.57
C THR A 146 -7.91 -24.08 16.29
N ASN A 147 -8.16 -23.69 17.54
CA ASN A 147 -9.38 -24.07 18.27
C ASN A 147 -10.44 -22.94 18.28
N GLY A 148 -10.26 -21.93 17.43
CA GLY A 148 -11.01 -20.69 17.37
C GLY A 148 -10.53 -19.60 18.34
N LEU A 149 -9.91 -19.97 19.46
CA LEU A 149 -9.30 -19.03 20.41
C LEU A 149 -7.81 -18.81 20.12
N ASP A 150 -7.05 -19.89 20.11
CA ASP A 150 -5.63 -19.89 19.76
C ASP A 150 -5.45 -20.20 18.29
N TRP A 151 -4.59 -19.42 17.64
CA TRP A 151 -4.32 -19.51 16.21
C TRP A 151 -2.82 -19.66 16.00
N PHE A 152 -2.45 -20.66 15.20
CA PHE A 152 -1.08 -20.87 14.73
C PHE A 152 -1.06 -20.80 13.21
N VAL A 153 -0.32 -19.84 12.64
CA VAL A 153 -0.24 -19.62 11.19
C VAL A 153 1.18 -19.90 10.71
N PHE A 154 1.32 -20.94 9.90
CA PHE A 154 2.60 -21.40 9.35
C PHE A 154 2.71 -21.05 7.86
N ASP A 155 3.92 -20.69 7.42
CA ASP A 155 4.22 -20.63 5.98
C ASP A 155 4.43 -22.04 5.44
N ALA A 156 3.86 -22.36 4.27
CA ALA A 156 4.02 -23.68 3.66
C ALA A 156 5.49 -24.05 3.35
N ARG A 157 6.38 -23.06 3.23
CA ARG A 157 7.83 -23.29 3.07
C ARG A 157 8.45 -24.04 4.24
N GLU A 158 7.95 -23.83 5.46
CA GLU A 158 8.41 -24.56 6.64
C GLU A 158 8.10 -26.06 6.48
N PHE A 159 6.90 -26.38 6.00
CA PHE A 159 6.47 -27.76 5.79
C PHE A 159 7.21 -28.43 4.62
N GLU A 160 7.46 -27.68 3.54
CA GLU A 160 8.27 -28.16 2.41
C GLU A 160 9.67 -28.53 2.88
N LYS A 161 10.32 -27.66 3.68
CA LYS A 161 11.67 -27.88 4.21
C LYS A 161 11.73 -29.05 5.20
N LEU A 162 10.85 -29.06 6.21
CA LEU A 162 10.96 -29.97 7.36
C LEU A 162 10.44 -31.38 7.07
N PHE A 163 9.48 -31.51 6.16
CA PHE A 163 8.80 -32.77 5.87
C PHE A 163 9.07 -33.22 4.43
N TYR A 164 8.60 -32.47 3.42
CA TYR A 164 8.63 -32.94 2.03
C TYR A 164 10.07 -33.13 1.50
N ASN A 165 10.97 -32.19 1.79
CA ASN A 165 12.38 -32.25 1.38
C ASN A 165 13.26 -33.08 2.34
N ASN A 166 12.75 -33.47 3.50
CA ASN A 166 13.47 -34.34 4.41
C ASN A 166 13.40 -35.78 3.89
N LYS A 167 14.48 -36.24 3.23
CA LYS A 167 14.54 -37.57 2.60
C LYS A 167 14.15 -38.72 3.52
N ALA A 168 14.57 -38.68 4.79
CA ALA A 168 14.33 -39.75 5.76
C ALA A 168 12.85 -39.81 6.17
N PHE A 169 12.23 -38.66 6.43
CA PHE A 169 10.81 -38.57 6.69
C PHE A 169 9.98 -38.94 5.44
N TYR A 170 10.31 -38.32 4.30
CA TYR A 170 9.62 -38.49 3.04
C TYR A 170 9.53 -39.97 2.64
N GLN A 171 10.65 -40.70 2.72
CA GLN A 171 10.66 -42.12 2.37
C GLN A 171 9.72 -42.93 3.28
N LYS A 172 9.81 -42.77 4.60
CA LYS A 172 8.93 -43.46 5.56
C LYS A 172 7.45 -43.17 5.30
N TYR A 173 7.14 -41.91 5.01
CA TYR A 173 5.78 -41.47 4.73
C TYR A 173 5.25 -42.04 3.40
N ILE A 174 6.08 -42.06 2.34
CA ILE A 174 5.73 -42.65 1.04
C ILE A 174 5.52 -44.16 1.14
N ASP A 175 6.37 -44.86 1.89
CA ASP A 175 6.23 -46.30 2.10
C ASP A 175 4.86 -46.63 2.71
N TRP A 176 4.45 -45.87 3.73
CA TRP A 176 3.11 -45.95 4.29
C TRP A 176 2.02 -45.60 3.25
N ASN A 177 2.16 -44.47 2.55
CA ASN A 177 1.15 -43.99 1.59
C ASN A 177 0.94 -44.94 0.40
N ASN A 178 1.98 -45.67 0.00
CA ASN A 178 1.94 -46.65 -1.09
C ASN A 178 1.55 -48.06 -0.63
N ASN A 179 1.10 -48.21 0.62
CA ASN A 179 0.73 -49.49 1.23
C ASN A 179 1.86 -50.54 1.22
N THR A 180 3.11 -50.11 1.32
CA THR A 180 4.26 -51.03 1.42
C THR A 180 4.57 -51.43 2.87
N THR A 181 3.81 -50.91 3.84
CA THR A 181 3.86 -51.26 5.27
C THR A 181 2.75 -52.25 5.68
N VAL A 182 2.98 -53.01 6.76
CA VAL A 182 2.04 -54.04 7.26
C VAL A 182 0.72 -53.44 7.77
N ASN A 183 0.73 -52.20 8.26
CA ASN A 183 -0.46 -51.45 8.67
C ASN A 183 -0.58 -50.18 7.81
N ILE A 184 -1.76 -49.93 7.25
CA ILE A 184 -2.07 -48.85 6.31
C ILE A 184 -3.03 -47.81 6.89
N ASN A 185 -3.34 -47.90 8.19
CA ASN A 185 -4.23 -46.93 8.83
C ASN A 185 -3.57 -45.55 8.97
N VAL A 186 -4.39 -44.49 9.00
CA VAL A 186 -3.90 -43.10 9.15
C VAL A 186 -3.17 -42.87 10.48
N ALA A 187 -3.50 -43.66 11.51
CA ALA A 187 -2.81 -43.60 12.80
C ALA A 187 -1.30 -43.91 12.66
N MET A 188 -0.91 -44.78 11.73
CA MET A 188 0.51 -45.03 11.44
C MET A 188 1.19 -43.83 10.78
N ALA A 189 0.48 -43.08 9.93
CA ALA A 189 0.99 -41.81 9.39
C ALA A 189 1.27 -40.81 10.52
N TYR A 190 0.34 -40.70 11.47
CA TYR A 190 0.50 -39.81 12.64
C TYR A 190 1.68 -40.24 13.50
N GLN A 191 1.91 -41.54 13.70
CA GLN A 191 3.07 -42.03 14.44
C GLN A 191 4.41 -41.73 13.71
N ILE A 192 4.43 -41.79 12.38
CA ILE A 192 5.62 -41.40 11.59
C ILE A 192 5.91 -39.90 11.80
N ILE A 193 4.87 -39.06 11.77
CA ILE A 193 4.98 -37.61 11.97
C ILE A 193 5.39 -37.27 13.40
N GLU A 194 4.72 -37.85 14.39
CA GLU A 194 5.02 -37.67 15.81
C GLU A 194 6.47 -37.99 16.14
N ASN A 195 6.96 -39.14 15.64
CA ASN A 195 8.35 -39.55 15.85
C ASN A 195 9.34 -38.59 15.18
N HIS A 196 9.02 -38.11 13.98
CA HIS A 196 9.87 -37.14 13.28
C HIS A 196 9.96 -35.81 14.02
N ILE A 197 8.83 -35.27 14.47
CA ILE A 197 8.78 -34.04 15.27
C ILE A 197 9.54 -34.22 16.60
N ASN A 198 9.40 -35.37 17.25
CA ASN A 198 10.07 -35.64 18.52
C ASN A 198 11.60 -35.70 18.37
N LEU A 199 12.10 -36.34 17.30
CA LEU A 199 13.52 -36.55 17.05
C LEU A 199 14.21 -35.37 16.37
N SER A 200 13.49 -34.51 15.67
CA SER A 200 14.07 -33.33 15.01
C SER A 200 14.66 -32.35 16.02
N THR A 201 15.77 -31.72 15.64
CA THR A 201 16.38 -30.57 16.33
C THR A 201 16.23 -29.28 15.55
N ASP A 202 15.47 -29.32 14.45
CA ASP A 202 15.22 -28.17 13.60
C ASP A 202 14.26 -27.18 14.29
N GLU A 203 14.14 -26.01 13.70
CA GLU A 203 13.23 -24.96 14.11
C GLU A 203 12.09 -24.83 13.10
N ILE A 204 10.90 -24.50 13.59
CA ILE A 204 9.72 -24.15 12.80
C ILE A 204 9.18 -22.80 13.24
N GLU A 205 9.02 -21.89 12.29
CA GLU A 205 8.43 -20.58 12.54
C GLU A 205 6.91 -20.59 12.39
N ALA A 206 6.21 -20.00 13.36
CA ALA A 206 4.78 -19.77 13.28
C ALA A 206 4.40 -18.43 13.93
N VAL A 207 3.33 -17.82 13.45
CA VAL A 207 2.65 -16.80 14.26
C VAL A 207 1.72 -17.51 15.23
N HIS A 208 1.81 -17.18 16.51
CA HIS A 208 0.81 -17.54 17.51
C HIS A 208 0.11 -16.29 18.02
N PHE A 209 -1.21 -16.32 18.09
CA PHE A 209 -2.00 -15.32 18.81
C PHE A 209 -3.24 -15.96 19.43
N ASN A 210 -3.69 -15.36 20.54
CA ASN A 210 -5.00 -15.66 21.11
C ASN A 210 -5.98 -14.55 20.69
N ILE A 211 -7.14 -14.92 20.14
CA ILE A 211 -8.12 -13.97 19.60
C ILE A 211 -8.65 -13.01 20.67
N ASN A 212 -8.74 -13.45 21.94
CA ASN A 212 -9.19 -12.61 23.05
C ASN A 212 -8.13 -11.60 23.51
N ALA A 213 -6.87 -11.79 23.13
CA ALA A 213 -5.80 -10.83 23.42
C ALA A 213 -5.80 -9.64 22.45
N ILE A 214 -6.49 -9.74 21.32
CA ILE A 214 -6.57 -8.69 20.30
C ILE A 214 -7.55 -7.61 20.76
N ASN A 215 -7.02 -6.53 21.36
CA ASN A 215 -7.85 -5.47 21.96
C ASN A 215 -7.42 -4.05 21.59
N THR A 216 -6.21 -3.87 21.07
CA THR A 216 -5.74 -2.56 20.60
C THR A 216 -6.03 -2.35 19.11
N GLU A 217 -6.11 -1.09 18.72
CA GLU A 217 -6.28 -0.68 17.32
C GLU A 217 -5.21 -1.27 16.40
N ASP A 218 -3.95 -1.22 16.85
CA ASP A 218 -2.79 -1.72 16.12
C ASP A 218 -2.83 -3.25 15.93
N GLU A 219 -3.21 -4.01 16.96
CA GLU A 219 -3.39 -5.46 16.86
C GLU A 219 -4.53 -5.84 15.91
N ILE A 220 -5.64 -5.09 15.92
CA ILE A 220 -6.77 -5.31 15.00
C ILE A 220 -6.32 -5.08 13.55
N ILE A 221 -5.55 -4.03 13.29
CA ILE A 221 -4.98 -3.73 11.96
C ILE A 221 -4.05 -4.86 11.51
N LYS A 222 -3.17 -5.32 12.40
CA LYS A 222 -2.24 -6.43 12.10
C LYS A 222 -2.97 -7.74 11.87
N LEU A 223 -4.00 -8.04 12.66
CA LEU A 223 -4.83 -9.23 12.46
C LEU A 223 -5.61 -9.16 11.14
N TYR A 224 -6.16 -7.98 10.80
CA TYR A 224 -6.80 -7.75 9.50
C TYR A 224 -5.83 -8.12 8.37
N LYS A 225 -4.60 -7.59 8.43
CA LYS A 225 -3.59 -7.85 7.42
C LYS A 225 -3.14 -9.30 7.40
N LEU A 226 -3.02 -9.95 8.54
CA LEU A 226 -2.61 -11.36 8.60
C LEU A 226 -3.63 -12.28 7.94
N LEU A 227 -4.93 -12.05 8.18
CA LEU A 227 -6.01 -12.92 7.69
C LEU A 227 -6.48 -12.57 6.27
N SER A 228 -6.03 -11.45 5.71
CA SER A 228 -6.44 -10.98 4.40
C SER A 228 -5.97 -11.90 3.26
N PRO A 229 -6.62 -11.85 2.10
CA PRO A 229 -6.17 -12.58 0.91
C PRO A 229 -4.75 -12.17 0.47
N GLN A 230 -4.39 -10.89 0.62
CA GLN A 230 -3.06 -10.39 0.26
C GLN A 230 -1.95 -11.08 1.07
N HIS A 231 -2.21 -11.41 2.33
CA HIS A 231 -1.26 -12.17 3.14
C HIS A 231 -1.43 -13.68 2.98
N LEU A 232 -2.60 -14.25 3.29
CA LEU A 232 -2.79 -15.71 3.33
C LEU A 232 -2.65 -16.37 1.95
N LEU A 233 -3.08 -15.71 0.89
CA LEU A 233 -2.96 -16.23 -0.48
C LEU A 233 -1.74 -15.71 -1.23
N LYS A 234 -0.97 -14.79 -0.60
CA LYS A 234 0.17 -14.10 -1.20
C LYS A 234 -0.22 -13.40 -2.52
N LEU A 235 -1.45 -12.88 -2.59
CA LEU A 235 -1.94 -12.17 -3.77
C LEU A 235 -1.20 -10.85 -3.95
N PRO A 236 -1.08 -10.37 -5.21
CA PRO A 236 -0.65 -9.01 -5.44
C PRO A 236 -1.63 -8.06 -4.74
N PHE A 237 -1.07 -7.02 -4.15
CA PHE A 237 -1.80 -5.92 -3.58
C PHE A 237 -1.40 -4.67 -4.35
N ALA A 238 -2.25 -3.65 -4.35
CA ALA A 238 -1.95 -2.38 -4.98
C ALA A 238 -0.78 -1.71 -4.23
N ASN A 239 0.43 -2.15 -4.57
CA ASN A 239 1.67 -1.62 -4.06
C ASN A 239 2.35 -0.72 -5.08
N ASP A 240 1.57 -0.19 -6.01
CA ASP A 240 2.05 0.86 -6.86
C ASP A 240 1.47 2.16 -6.32
N SER A 241 2.20 2.68 -5.33
CA SER A 241 2.41 4.13 -5.22
C SER A 241 2.77 4.76 -6.58
N ASN A 242 3.17 3.97 -7.58
CA ASN A 242 3.46 4.37 -8.96
C ASN A 242 2.28 4.15 -9.94
N THR A 243 1.08 3.75 -9.52
CA THR A 243 -0.05 3.66 -10.47
C THR A 243 -0.59 5.06 -10.64
N LEU A 244 -0.53 5.59 -11.85
CA LEU A 244 -1.10 6.89 -12.19
C LEU A 244 -2.60 6.89 -11.82
N ASN A 245 -3.02 7.81 -10.95
CA ASN A 245 -4.45 8.06 -10.74
C ASN A 245 -4.97 8.75 -12.02
N THR A 246 -5.64 7.98 -12.87
CA THR A 246 -6.13 8.44 -14.18
C THR A 246 -7.15 9.57 -14.05
N GLU A 247 -7.98 9.58 -13.00
CA GLU A 247 -8.96 10.65 -12.76
C GLU A 247 -8.24 11.96 -12.41
N PHE A 248 -7.29 11.91 -11.48
CA PHE A 248 -6.43 13.05 -11.13
C PHE A 248 -5.68 13.57 -12.35
N TYR A 249 -5.04 12.67 -13.11
CA TYR A 249 -4.23 13.02 -14.27
C TYR A 249 -5.05 13.73 -15.35
N ASN A 250 -6.18 13.15 -15.74
CA ASN A 250 -7.02 13.71 -16.81
C ASN A 250 -7.61 15.07 -16.44
N GLU A 251 -8.08 15.22 -15.20
CA GLU A 251 -8.62 16.50 -14.73
C GLU A 251 -7.51 17.55 -14.57
N LEU A 252 -6.31 17.17 -14.14
CA LEU A 252 -5.17 18.08 -14.07
C LEU A 252 -4.75 18.58 -15.47
N LEU A 253 -4.67 17.70 -16.47
CA LEU A 253 -4.40 18.10 -17.86
C LEU A 253 -5.45 19.07 -18.37
N TYR A 254 -6.72 18.83 -18.06
CA TYR A 254 -7.81 19.74 -18.42
C TYR A 254 -7.63 21.13 -17.78
N ILE A 255 -7.31 21.21 -16.49
CA ILE A 255 -7.05 22.50 -15.79
C ILE A 255 -5.83 23.22 -16.40
N MET A 256 -4.80 22.47 -16.79
CA MET A 256 -3.62 23.01 -17.45
C MET A 256 -3.93 23.54 -18.87
N GLY A 257 -4.92 22.97 -19.57
CA GLY A 257 -5.20 23.27 -20.98
C GLY A 257 -4.48 22.33 -21.96
N LEU A 258 -4.20 21.11 -21.52
CA LEU A 258 -3.46 20.07 -22.23
C LEU A 258 -4.35 18.86 -22.52
N GLU A 259 -3.99 18.09 -23.55
CA GLU A 259 -4.65 16.84 -23.94
C GLU A 259 -3.61 15.77 -24.27
N GLU A 260 -3.89 14.52 -23.90
CA GLU A 260 -3.09 13.37 -24.31
C GLU A 260 -3.61 12.85 -25.65
N LYS A 261 -2.75 12.78 -26.69
CA LYS A 261 -3.05 12.19 -27.99
C LYS A 261 -2.29 10.89 -28.19
N ASN A 262 -2.96 9.91 -28.80
CA ASN A 262 -2.33 8.65 -29.19
C ASN A 262 -2.05 8.64 -30.70
N GLU A 263 -0.80 8.92 -31.07
CA GLU A 263 -0.30 8.85 -32.45
C GLU A 263 0.76 7.74 -32.57
N GLY A 264 0.46 6.56 -32.03
CA GLY A 264 1.40 5.43 -31.92
C GLY A 264 2.29 5.48 -30.67
N LYS A 265 2.38 6.65 -30.04
CA LYS A 265 2.82 6.90 -28.65
C LYS A 265 1.87 7.94 -28.03
N TYR A 266 1.70 7.89 -26.71
CA TYR A 266 0.97 8.93 -25.97
C TYR A 266 1.82 10.19 -25.90
N ILE A 267 1.31 11.31 -26.41
CA ILE A 267 1.98 12.62 -26.43
C ILE A 267 1.05 13.65 -25.81
N ILE A 268 1.56 14.44 -24.86
CA ILE A 268 0.82 15.56 -24.28
C ILE A 268 1.00 16.78 -25.18
N ASN A 269 -0.10 17.37 -25.60
CA ASN A 269 -0.13 18.53 -26.49
C ASN A 269 -1.07 19.61 -25.95
N ARG A 270 -0.90 20.85 -26.43
CA ARG A 270 -1.90 21.92 -26.27
C ARG A 270 -3.27 21.42 -26.71
N ALA A 271 -4.30 21.72 -25.94
CA ALA A 271 -5.67 21.34 -26.28
C ALA A 271 -6.03 21.78 -27.72
N SER A 272 -6.81 20.93 -28.40
CA SER A 272 -7.27 21.23 -29.75
C SER A 272 -8.04 22.55 -29.80
N PRO A 273 -8.04 23.30 -30.92
CA PRO A 273 -8.70 24.61 -30.99
C PRO A 273 -10.17 24.62 -30.52
N ALA A 274 -10.91 23.53 -30.72
CA ALA A 274 -12.29 23.39 -30.27
C ALA A 274 -12.44 23.22 -28.75
N ASN A 275 -11.41 22.71 -28.08
CA ASN A 275 -11.42 22.39 -26.65
C ASN A 275 -10.66 23.42 -25.79
N ARG A 276 -9.89 24.34 -26.41
CA ARG A 276 -9.15 25.38 -25.71
C ARG A 276 -10.08 26.23 -24.84
N GLN A 277 -9.73 26.35 -23.56
CA GLN A 277 -10.40 27.23 -22.62
C GLN A 277 -9.47 28.38 -22.28
N SER A 278 -9.88 29.63 -22.55
CA SER A 278 -9.05 30.81 -22.28
C SER A 278 -8.63 30.93 -20.80
N ALA A 279 -9.42 30.34 -19.90
CA ALA A 279 -9.17 30.28 -18.47
C ALA A 279 -8.20 29.17 -18.04
N SER A 280 -7.89 28.18 -18.89
CA SER A 280 -6.87 27.16 -18.55
C SER A 280 -5.52 27.83 -18.29
N LEU A 281 -4.68 27.22 -17.44
CA LEU A 281 -3.40 27.83 -17.05
C LEU A 281 -2.54 28.19 -18.26
N LEU A 282 -2.37 27.26 -19.19
CA LEU A 282 -1.57 27.44 -20.39
C LEU A 282 -2.11 28.57 -21.28
N GLU A 283 -3.41 28.62 -21.54
CA GLU A 283 -3.99 29.68 -22.37
C GLU A 283 -3.92 31.05 -21.68
N ASN A 284 -4.05 31.10 -20.36
CA ASN A 284 -3.86 32.33 -19.60
C ASN A 284 -2.43 32.85 -19.77
N ILE A 285 -1.43 31.96 -19.64
CA ILE A 285 0.00 32.26 -19.86
C ILE A 285 0.25 32.76 -21.28
N ILE A 286 -0.19 32.00 -22.29
CA ILE A 286 -0.02 32.36 -23.71
C ILE A 286 -0.59 33.75 -23.99
N ASN A 287 -1.76 34.06 -23.45
CA ASN A 287 -2.39 35.37 -23.63
C ASN A 287 -1.58 36.52 -23.01
N GLN A 288 -0.90 36.30 -21.87
CA GLN A 288 -0.01 37.31 -21.30
C GLN A 288 1.29 37.45 -22.09
N LEU A 289 1.88 36.34 -22.51
CA LEU A 289 3.10 36.35 -23.32
C LEU A 289 2.90 37.13 -24.64
N LYS A 290 1.73 36.97 -25.28
CA LYS A 290 1.37 37.76 -26.48
C LYS A 290 1.36 39.27 -26.21
N ILE A 291 0.98 39.70 -25.00
CA ILE A 291 0.93 41.11 -24.62
C ILE A 291 2.32 41.65 -24.26
N TYR A 292 3.07 40.92 -23.43
CA TYR A 292 4.31 41.43 -22.83
C TYR A 292 5.58 41.11 -23.62
N LYS A 293 5.58 40.07 -24.46
CA LYS A 293 6.79 39.57 -25.15
C LYS A 293 6.66 39.47 -26.66
N ASN A 294 5.44 39.51 -27.20
CA ASN A 294 5.17 39.52 -28.64
C ASN A 294 5.92 38.43 -29.43
N ILE A 295 5.91 37.19 -28.91
CA ILE A 295 6.56 36.03 -29.52
C ILE A 295 5.76 35.61 -30.77
N PRO A 296 6.33 35.69 -31.98
CA PRO A 296 5.59 35.48 -33.23
C PRO A 296 5.41 34.00 -33.59
N ASP A 297 6.34 33.13 -33.19
CA ASP A 297 6.27 31.70 -33.46
C ASP A 297 5.35 31.00 -32.46
N GLU A 298 4.27 30.37 -32.93
CA GLU A 298 3.27 29.72 -32.06
C GLU A 298 3.85 28.48 -31.35
N ASN A 299 4.85 27.81 -31.92
CA ASN A 299 5.50 26.67 -31.25
C ASN A 299 6.38 27.17 -30.11
N GLU A 300 7.25 28.14 -30.36
CA GLU A 300 8.07 28.80 -29.33
C GLU A 300 7.21 29.36 -28.21
N LEU A 301 6.12 30.03 -28.55
CA LEU A 301 5.15 30.57 -27.60
C LEU A 301 4.51 29.47 -26.73
N PHE A 302 4.11 28.36 -27.33
CA PHE A 302 3.57 27.21 -26.60
C PHE A 302 4.61 26.62 -25.65
N GLU A 303 5.84 26.47 -26.10
CA GLU A 303 6.90 25.83 -25.34
C GLU A 303 7.35 26.67 -24.13
N ILE A 304 7.47 27.99 -24.31
CA ILE A 304 7.72 28.92 -23.20
C ILE A 304 6.55 28.89 -22.21
N ALA A 305 5.31 28.89 -22.72
CA ALA A 305 4.13 28.85 -21.86
C ALA A 305 4.02 27.55 -21.07
N LEU A 306 4.37 26.42 -21.69
CA LEU A 306 4.36 25.11 -21.05
C LEU A 306 5.41 25.03 -19.94
N GLU A 307 6.63 25.53 -20.19
CA GLU A 307 7.71 25.55 -19.19
C GLU A 307 7.32 26.37 -17.95
N LEU A 308 6.75 27.56 -18.15
CA LEU A 308 6.22 28.39 -17.06
C LEU A 308 5.07 27.69 -16.32
N CYS A 309 4.15 27.07 -17.06
CA CYS A 309 3.01 26.34 -16.50
C CYS A 309 3.48 25.20 -15.58
N ILE A 310 4.46 24.41 -16.04
CA ILE A 310 5.04 23.29 -15.30
C ILE A 310 5.77 23.81 -14.05
N THR A 311 6.60 24.85 -14.20
CA THR A 311 7.34 25.47 -13.09
C THR A 311 6.40 25.94 -11.99
N TRP A 312 5.32 26.64 -12.34
CA TRP A 312 4.36 27.14 -11.36
C TRP A 312 3.49 26.03 -10.77
N LEU A 313 3.06 25.06 -11.57
CA LEU A 313 2.32 23.91 -11.06
C LEU A 313 3.17 23.09 -10.08
N ASN A 314 4.45 22.89 -10.36
CA ASN A 314 5.41 22.26 -9.45
C ASN A 314 5.43 22.97 -8.09
N ARG A 315 5.55 24.30 -8.08
CA ARG A 315 5.50 25.09 -6.85
C ARG A 315 4.17 24.96 -6.11
N ILE A 316 3.04 24.99 -6.83
CA ILE A 316 1.69 24.83 -6.23
C ILE A 316 1.52 23.43 -5.60
N LEU A 317 1.98 22.37 -6.26
CA LEU A 317 1.93 21.03 -5.72
C LEU A 317 2.84 20.86 -4.51
N PHE A 318 4.02 21.47 -4.54
CA PHE A 318 4.90 21.53 -3.38
C PHE A 318 4.23 22.23 -2.20
N LEU A 319 3.58 23.38 -2.43
CA LEU A 319 2.80 24.07 -1.40
C LEU A 319 1.71 23.17 -0.80
N LYS A 320 1.05 22.36 -1.63
CA LYS A 320 0.02 21.43 -1.17
C LYS A 320 0.60 20.30 -0.30
N LEU A 321 1.78 19.79 -0.65
CA LEU A 321 2.52 18.85 0.19
C LEU A 321 2.95 19.50 1.51
N LEU A 322 3.49 20.73 1.46
CA LEU A 322 3.91 21.51 2.62
C LEU A 322 2.73 21.76 3.57
N GLU A 323 1.57 22.16 3.07
CA GLU A 323 0.34 22.34 3.84
C GLU A 323 0.00 21.07 4.64
N GLY A 324 0.02 19.91 3.98
CA GLY A 324 -0.25 18.62 4.62
C GLY A 324 0.71 18.32 5.76
N GLN A 325 2.01 18.60 5.56
CA GLN A 325 3.03 18.41 6.58
C GLN A 325 2.90 19.40 7.74
N LEU A 326 2.62 20.68 7.47
CA LEU A 326 2.46 21.71 8.49
C LEU A 326 1.27 21.41 9.40
N ILE A 327 0.10 21.05 8.83
CA ILE A 327 -1.06 20.62 9.62
C ILE A 327 -0.68 19.47 10.54
N LYS A 328 0.06 18.48 10.02
CA LYS A 328 0.48 17.31 10.78
C LYS A 328 1.44 17.65 11.92
N PHE A 329 2.49 18.42 11.64
CA PHE A 329 3.49 18.80 12.64
C PHE A 329 2.92 19.65 13.78
N HIS A 330 1.75 20.26 13.55
CA HIS A 330 1.04 21.07 14.53
C HIS A 330 -0.24 20.39 15.02
N ASN A 331 -0.16 19.10 15.35
CA ASN A 331 -1.24 18.33 15.98
C ASN A 331 -2.57 18.34 15.20
N ASN A 332 -2.50 18.27 13.87
CA ASN A 332 -3.65 18.36 12.97
C ASN A 332 -4.42 19.69 13.06
N ASP A 333 -3.77 20.81 13.43
CA ASP A 333 -4.37 22.15 13.39
C ASP A 333 -4.60 22.61 11.95
N ARG A 334 -5.79 22.30 11.43
CA ARG A 334 -6.22 22.74 10.11
C ARG A 334 -6.55 24.22 10.06
N GLN A 335 -6.96 24.84 11.17
CA GLN A 335 -7.42 26.22 11.14
C GLN A 335 -6.26 27.18 10.88
N SER A 336 -5.10 26.90 11.48
CA SER A 336 -3.91 27.74 11.35
C SER A 336 -3.07 27.43 10.12
N TYR A 337 -3.03 26.17 9.68
CA TYR A 337 -2.09 25.70 8.67
C TYR A 337 -2.71 25.28 7.33
N LEU A 338 -4.04 25.36 7.16
CA LEU A 338 -4.69 25.19 5.85
C LEU A 338 -4.73 26.53 5.10
N PHE A 339 -3.85 26.70 4.12
CA PHE A 339 -3.63 27.96 3.41
C PHE A 339 -3.84 27.90 1.89
N MET A 340 -3.90 26.70 1.29
CA MET A 340 -4.13 26.46 -0.14
C MET A 340 -5.62 26.51 -0.49
N ASN A 341 -6.22 27.68 -0.30
CA ASN A 341 -7.64 27.93 -0.57
C ASN A 341 -7.87 29.42 -0.92
N ILE A 342 -9.01 29.71 -1.54
CA ILE A 342 -9.33 31.04 -2.07
C ILE A 342 -9.59 32.09 -0.97
N ASP A 343 -9.89 31.66 0.27
CA ASP A 343 -10.08 32.58 1.40
C ASP A 343 -8.74 33.16 1.87
N LYS A 344 -7.64 32.41 1.67
CA LYS A 344 -6.26 32.79 2.05
C LYS A 344 -5.45 33.35 0.88
N LEU A 345 -5.61 32.77 -0.31
CA LEU A 345 -4.90 33.14 -1.54
C LEU A 345 -5.96 33.47 -2.60
N LYS A 346 -6.31 34.75 -2.72
CA LYS A 346 -7.47 35.22 -3.50
C LYS A 346 -7.22 35.23 -5.00
N GLY A 347 -5.96 35.36 -5.41
CA GLY A 347 -5.55 35.47 -6.80
C GLY A 347 -4.11 35.05 -7.04
N PHE A 348 -3.67 35.15 -8.30
CA PHE A 348 -2.32 34.80 -8.71
C PHE A 348 -1.26 35.75 -8.14
N ASP A 349 -1.62 36.99 -7.78
CA ASP A 349 -0.74 37.91 -7.06
C ASP A 349 -0.36 37.38 -5.68
N ASP A 350 -1.31 36.79 -4.94
CA ASP A 350 -1.02 36.19 -3.63
C ASP A 350 -0.11 34.95 -3.77
N LEU A 351 -0.21 34.20 -4.88
CA LEU A 351 0.72 33.11 -5.18
C LEU A 351 2.11 33.66 -5.52
N ASN A 352 2.18 34.76 -6.27
CA ASN A 352 3.43 35.42 -6.62
C ASN A 352 4.18 35.90 -5.37
N GLU A 353 3.46 36.58 -4.46
CA GLU A 353 3.95 37.00 -3.15
C GLU A 353 4.43 35.79 -2.32
N LEU A 354 3.63 34.72 -2.26
CA LEU A 354 3.99 33.49 -1.55
C LEU A 354 5.24 32.82 -2.13
N PHE A 355 5.45 32.85 -3.45
CA PHE A 355 6.64 32.29 -4.07
C PHE A 355 7.88 33.13 -3.75
N PHE A 356 7.84 34.41 -4.10
CA PHE A 356 9.05 35.22 -4.20
C PHE A 356 9.33 36.09 -2.99
N GLU A 357 8.35 36.38 -2.15
CA GLU A 357 8.50 37.23 -0.95
C GLU A 357 8.43 36.42 0.35
N VAL A 358 7.93 35.18 0.30
CA VAL A 358 7.84 34.29 1.46
C VAL A 358 8.81 33.12 1.33
N LEU A 359 8.64 32.26 0.33
CA LEU A 359 9.39 30.99 0.27
C LEU A 359 10.81 31.14 -0.25
N ALA A 360 11.07 32.15 -1.10
CA ALA A 360 12.41 32.50 -1.55
C ALA A 360 13.19 33.37 -0.54
N VAL A 361 12.52 33.95 0.47
CA VAL A 361 13.12 34.94 1.37
C VAL A 361 13.18 34.45 2.82
N PRO A 362 14.36 34.47 3.47
CA PRO A 362 14.48 34.13 4.89
C PRO A 362 13.56 34.98 5.77
N GLU A 363 12.97 34.37 6.80
CA GLU A 363 11.98 35.01 7.67
C GLU A 363 12.42 36.37 8.22
N LYS A 364 13.70 36.51 8.60
CA LYS A 364 14.26 37.76 9.12
C LYS A 364 14.22 38.91 8.11
N ASP A 365 14.34 38.61 6.82
CA ASP A 365 14.50 39.57 5.73
C ASP A 365 13.15 39.96 5.08
N ARG A 366 12.06 39.27 5.45
CA ARG A 366 10.69 39.61 5.01
C ARG A 366 10.22 40.95 5.58
N SER A 367 9.39 41.67 4.83
CA SER A 367 8.72 42.88 5.34
C SER A 367 7.71 42.53 6.47
N ASN A 368 7.29 43.53 7.24
CA ASN A 368 6.44 43.31 8.41
C ASN A 368 5.04 42.80 8.03
N ASP A 369 4.47 43.32 6.94
CA ASP A 369 3.18 42.90 6.41
C ASP A 369 3.20 41.44 5.92
N ILE A 370 4.26 41.03 5.21
CA ILE A 370 4.47 39.64 4.77
C ILE A 370 4.63 38.69 5.96
N LYS A 371 5.42 39.09 6.97
CA LYS A 371 5.59 38.32 8.21
C LYS A 371 4.24 38.07 8.90
N GLU A 372 3.38 39.06 8.96
CA GLU A 372 2.09 38.94 9.64
C GLU A 372 1.09 38.11 8.83
N LYS A 373 0.98 38.35 7.50
CA LYS A 373 0.09 37.63 6.60
C LYS A 373 0.43 36.13 6.53
N TYR A 374 1.71 35.79 6.47
CA TYR A 374 2.20 34.41 6.28
C TYR A 374 3.00 33.86 7.47
N LYS A 375 2.68 34.29 8.70
CA LYS A 375 3.39 33.90 9.93
C LYS A 375 3.52 32.39 10.18
N ASN A 376 2.62 31.60 9.60
CA ASN A 376 2.59 30.14 9.76
C ASN A 376 3.33 29.38 8.64
N ILE A 377 3.95 30.10 7.69
CA ILE A 377 4.67 29.52 6.56
C ILE A 377 6.18 29.71 6.78
N PRO A 378 6.92 28.60 7.02
CA PRO A 378 8.34 28.67 7.32
C PRO A 378 9.17 29.00 6.08
N TYR A 379 10.39 29.48 6.29
CA TYR A 379 11.41 29.47 5.24
C TYR A 379 12.01 28.06 5.08
N LEU A 380 12.10 27.58 3.83
CA LEU A 380 12.55 26.21 3.52
C LEU A 380 13.89 26.11 2.82
N ASN A 381 14.57 27.25 2.59
CA ASN A 381 15.86 27.30 1.87
C ASN A 381 15.85 26.49 0.57
N SER A 382 14.78 26.66 -0.22
CA SER A 382 14.53 25.87 -1.43
C SER A 382 14.72 26.74 -2.67
N SER A 383 15.67 26.34 -3.52
CA SER A 383 15.89 26.96 -4.84
C SER A 383 14.67 26.82 -5.76
N LEU A 384 13.71 25.95 -5.42
CA LEU A 384 12.45 25.80 -6.17
C LEU A 384 11.69 27.12 -6.30
N PHE A 385 11.78 28.00 -5.30
CA PHE A 385 11.04 29.27 -5.24
C PHE A 385 11.87 30.48 -5.66
N GLU A 386 13.16 30.31 -5.92
CA GLU A 386 13.97 31.37 -6.53
C GLU A 386 13.41 31.70 -7.92
N ILE A 387 13.42 32.99 -8.26
CA ILE A 387 12.97 33.43 -9.58
C ILE A 387 13.92 32.88 -10.64
N THR A 388 13.35 32.12 -11.57
CA THR A 388 14.13 31.51 -12.66
C THR A 388 14.45 32.54 -13.74
N ASN A 389 15.47 32.26 -14.56
CA ASN A 389 15.76 33.08 -15.73
C ASN A 389 14.54 33.17 -16.68
N TYR A 390 13.78 32.08 -16.84
CA TYR A 390 12.53 32.08 -17.62
C TYR A 390 11.49 33.06 -17.07
N GLU A 391 11.28 33.08 -15.76
CA GLU A 391 10.31 33.99 -15.14
C GLU A 391 10.74 35.46 -15.22
N ASN A 392 12.05 35.73 -15.14
CA ASN A 392 12.62 37.06 -15.37
C ASN A 392 12.51 37.50 -16.83
N ASP A 393 12.85 36.61 -17.77
CA ASP A 393 12.92 36.91 -19.20
C ASP A 393 11.54 37.01 -19.83
N TYR A 394 10.52 36.37 -19.26
CA TYR A 394 9.15 36.35 -19.78
C TYR A 394 8.16 37.02 -18.82
N ILE A 395 7.46 36.25 -18.00
CA ILE A 395 6.44 36.75 -17.07
C ILE A 395 6.49 35.95 -15.77
N THR A 396 5.93 36.52 -14.72
CA THR A 396 5.72 35.84 -13.43
C THR A 396 4.27 35.40 -13.28
N ILE A 397 3.98 34.54 -12.31
CA ILE A 397 2.62 34.01 -12.10
C ILE A 397 1.60 35.11 -11.80
N GLY A 398 2.02 36.19 -11.14
CA GLY A 398 1.15 37.35 -10.85
C GLY A 398 0.60 38.04 -12.11
N ASN A 399 1.19 37.83 -13.29
CA ASN A 399 0.65 38.39 -14.53
C ASN A 399 -0.64 37.70 -15.03
N LEU A 400 -1.00 36.54 -14.47
CA LEU A 400 -2.20 35.79 -14.89
C LEU A 400 -3.50 36.49 -14.47
N LYS A 401 -4.54 36.35 -15.29
CA LYS A 401 -5.86 36.96 -15.00
C LYS A 401 -6.66 36.12 -14.02
N ASP A 402 -7.05 36.70 -12.89
CA ASP A 402 -7.90 36.02 -11.89
C ASP A 402 -9.37 35.86 -12.32
N ARG A 403 -9.88 36.82 -13.11
CA ARG A 403 -11.32 36.90 -13.46
C ARG A 403 -11.80 35.83 -14.44
N LEU A 404 -10.89 35.05 -15.02
CA LEU A 404 -11.26 34.07 -16.04
C LEU A 404 -11.87 32.84 -15.37
N GLU A 405 -13.02 32.40 -15.88
CA GLU A 405 -13.71 31.21 -15.37
C GLU A 405 -13.50 30.02 -16.29
N LEU A 406 -13.10 28.90 -15.69
CA LEU A 406 -12.91 27.61 -16.35
C LEU A 406 -14.13 26.73 -16.05
N PRO A 407 -14.83 26.21 -17.07
CA PRO A 407 -15.87 25.20 -16.87
C PRO A 407 -15.32 23.99 -16.12
N LEU A 408 -16.15 23.36 -15.28
CA LEU A 408 -15.74 22.14 -14.59
C LEU A 408 -15.61 20.98 -15.57
N TYR A 409 -14.57 20.17 -15.38
CA TYR A 409 -14.34 18.97 -16.16
C TYR A 409 -15.54 18.01 -16.03
N LYS A 410 -15.92 17.39 -17.14
CA LYS A 410 -17.10 16.51 -17.20
C LYS A 410 -17.09 15.39 -16.16
N TYR A 411 -15.89 14.91 -15.80
CA TYR A 411 -15.68 13.85 -14.81
C TYR A 411 -14.97 14.38 -13.57
N THR A 412 -15.24 15.63 -13.19
CA THR A 412 -14.58 16.28 -12.05
C THR A 412 -14.75 15.48 -10.76
N VAL A 413 -13.66 15.42 -9.98
CA VAL A 413 -13.67 14.87 -8.61
C VAL A 413 -14.55 15.71 -7.66
N LEU A 414 -14.83 16.96 -8.01
CA LEU A 414 -15.61 17.87 -7.18
C LEU A 414 -17.08 17.43 -7.14
N LYS A 415 -17.56 17.03 -5.95
CA LYS A 415 -18.93 16.56 -5.73
C LYS A 415 -19.72 17.50 -4.82
N ASP A 416 -21.04 17.50 -5.00
CA ASP A 416 -21.97 18.16 -4.08
C ASP A 416 -22.17 17.34 -2.79
N ASN A 417 -22.99 17.87 -1.87
CA ASN A 417 -23.32 17.21 -0.60
C ASN A 417 -24.07 15.88 -0.76
N HIS A 418 -24.56 15.57 -1.96
CA HIS A 418 -25.24 14.32 -2.30
C HIS A 418 -24.31 13.35 -3.06
N GLY A 419 -23.04 13.70 -3.25
CA GLY A 419 -22.05 12.88 -3.94
C GLY A 419 -22.09 12.96 -5.47
N LYS A 420 -22.89 13.87 -6.05
CA LYS A 420 -22.97 14.05 -7.50
C LYS A 420 -21.88 15.02 -7.99
N PRO A 421 -21.23 14.76 -9.15
CA PRO A 421 -20.28 15.71 -9.72
C PRO A 421 -20.88 17.11 -9.92
N LEU A 422 -20.13 18.13 -9.54
CA LEU A 422 -20.52 19.53 -9.71
C LEU A 422 -20.53 19.93 -11.19
N THR A 423 -21.36 20.91 -11.51
CA THR A 423 -21.45 21.53 -12.84
C THR A 423 -21.32 23.05 -12.74
N GLY A 424 -20.96 23.71 -13.83
CA GLY A 424 -20.74 25.16 -13.88
C GLY A 424 -19.27 25.50 -14.15
N SER A 425 -18.86 26.69 -13.72
CA SER A 425 -17.49 27.20 -13.90
C SER A 425 -16.98 27.79 -12.59
N LEU A 426 -15.65 27.86 -12.46
CA LEU A 426 -14.96 28.50 -11.33
C LEU A 426 -13.80 29.33 -11.87
N SER A 427 -13.34 30.33 -11.12
CA SER A 427 -12.05 30.95 -11.44
C SER A 427 -10.94 29.90 -11.42
N THR A 428 -9.97 30.02 -12.33
CA THR A 428 -8.93 28.98 -12.55
C THR A 428 -8.23 28.57 -11.26
N LEU A 429 -7.85 29.56 -10.44
CA LEU A 429 -7.16 29.31 -9.18
C LEU A 429 -8.05 28.61 -8.15
N ASN A 430 -9.31 29.03 -8.03
CA ASN A 430 -10.28 28.38 -7.13
C ASN A 430 -10.55 26.94 -7.57
N TYR A 431 -10.69 26.70 -8.88
CA TYR A 431 -10.83 25.35 -9.39
C TYR A 431 -9.61 24.50 -9.04
N LEU A 432 -8.39 24.96 -9.35
CA LEU A 432 -7.16 24.23 -9.04
C LEU A 432 -7.05 23.89 -7.54
N PHE A 433 -7.29 24.85 -6.64
CA PHE A 433 -7.25 24.57 -5.20
C PHE A 433 -8.31 23.58 -4.75
N ARG A 434 -9.57 23.73 -5.19
CA ARG A 434 -10.63 22.78 -4.84
C ARG A 434 -10.31 21.38 -5.36
N PHE A 435 -9.81 21.28 -6.58
CA PHE A 435 -9.35 20.03 -7.19
C PHE A 435 -8.26 19.39 -6.32
N LEU A 436 -7.16 20.10 -6.02
CA LEU A 436 -6.07 19.58 -5.19
C LEU A 436 -6.52 19.24 -3.77
N ASN A 437 -7.49 19.98 -3.20
CA ASN A 437 -8.03 19.75 -1.87
C ASN A 437 -8.90 18.48 -1.76
N SER A 438 -9.36 17.93 -2.88
CA SER A 438 -10.11 16.66 -2.93
C SER A 438 -9.23 15.42 -2.77
N TYR A 439 -7.91 15.57 -2.92
CA TYR A 439 -6.94 14.49 -2.77
C TYR A 439 -6.14 14.61 -1.46
N ASP A 440 -5.63 13.49 -0.96
CA ASP A 440 -4.75 13.47 0.21
C ASP A 440 -3.27 13.51 -0.23
N PHE A 441 -2.65 14.67 -0.02
CA PHE A 441 -1.21 14.90 -0.26
C PHE A 441 -0.36 14.61 0.99
N SER A 442 -0.96 14.18 2.11
CA SER A 442 -0.18 13.71 3.25
C SER A 442 0.43 12.35 2.93
N SER A 443 1.70 12.35 2.56
CA SER A 443 2.53 11.16 2.31
C SER A 443 2.80 10.41 3.61
N ASP A 444 1.75 9.88 4.23
CA ASP A 444 1.92 8.96 5.34
C ASP A 444 2.08 7.55 4.79
N VAL A 445 3.33 7.13 4.63
CA VAL A 445 3.69 5.70 4.59
C VAL A 445 3.23 5.00 5.90
N ASN A 446 2.90 5.78 6.95
CA ASN A 446 2.53 5.30 8.28
C ASN A 446 1.04 5.47 8.64
N LYS A 447 0.16 5.97 7.74
CA LYS A 447 -1.29 5.92 8.01
C LYS A 447 -1.77 4.51 7.72
N THR A 448 -1.86 3.71 8.78
CA THR A 448 -2.45 2.37 8.72
C THR A 448 -3.92 2.38 8.31
N VAL A 449 -4.63 3.50 8.50
CA VAL A 449 -6.05 3.67 8.15
C VAL A 449 -6.28 4.97 7.37
N GLN A 450 -7.00 4.88 6.25
CA GLN A 450 -7.30 6.00 5.35
C GLN A 450 -8.81 6.25 5.27
N SER A 451 -9.20 7.52 5.13
CA SER A 451 -10.59 7.90 4.88
C SER A 451 -11.03 7.47 3.49
N ASP A 452 -12.22 6.89 3.36
CA ASP A 452 -12.75 6.36 2.08
C ASP A 452 -12.93 7.43 0.98
N ASN A 453 -12.89 8.72 1.32
CA ASN A 453 -13.28 9.82 0.43
C ASN A 453 -12.11 10.57 -0.24
N ARG A 454 -10.85 10.16 -0.06
CA ARG A 454 -9.70 10.85 -0.66
C ARG A 454 -8.64 9.87 -1.11
N ASP A 455 -8.34 9.87 -2.40
CA ASP A 455 -7.21 9.14 -2.94
C ASP A 455 -5.90 9.80 -2.52
N ILE A 456 -4.88 8.99 -2.18
CA ILE A 456 -3.54 9.50 -1.85
C ILE A 456 -2.81 9.84 -3.14
N ILE A 457 -2.29 11.06 -3.22
CA ILE A 457 -1.35 11.47 -4.26
C ILE A 457 0.03 11.56 -3.61
N ASN A 458 0.88 10.58 -3.87
CA ASN A 458 2.25 10.55 -3.36
C ASN A 458 3.23 11.20 -4.36
N ALA A 459 4.47 11.44 -3.92
CA ALA A 459 5.51 12.06 -4.73
C ALA A 459 5.86 11.26 -6.00
N ALA A 460 5.72 9.93 -5.98
CA ALA A 460 5.98 9.09 -7.16
C ALA A 460 4.89 9.26 -8.25
N VAL A 461 3.62 9.41 -7.86
CA VAL A 461 2.52 9.75 -8.79
C VAL A 461 2.80 11.11 -9.45
N LEU A 462 3.22 12.11 -8.68
CA LEU A 462 3.58 13.42 -9.24
C LEU A 462 4.78 13.32 -10.18
N GLY A 463 5.81 12.56 -9.80
CA GLY A 463 6.98 12.30 -10.66
C GLY A 463 6.58 11.68 -12.00
N LEU A 464 5.68 10.70 -12.00
CA LEU A 464 5.16 10.09 -13.24
C LEU A 464 4.35 11.06 -14.09
N ILE A 465 3.57 11.95 -13.46
CA ILE A 465 2.82 12.99 -14.20
C ILE A 465 3.78 13.96 -14.87
N PHE A 466 4.77 14.46 -14.12
CA PHE A 466 5.77 15.38 -14.68
C PHE A 466 6.66 14.71 -15.71
N GLU A 467 6.96 13.42 -15.58
CA GLU A 467 7.62 12.67 -16.65
C GLU A 467 6.73 12.55 -17.89
N LYS A 468 5.45 12.25 -17.74
CA LYS A 468 4.57 12.23 -18.91
C LYS A 468 4.45 13.61 -19.57
N ILE A 469 4.64 14.69 -18.82
CA ILE A 469 4.65 16.05 -19.37
C ILE A 469 6.02 16.40 -19.97
N ASN A 470 7.13 16.05 -19.32
CA ASN A 470 8.52 16.41 -19.70
C ASN A 470 9.23 15.37 -20.57
N GLY A 471 9.10 14.09 -20.23
CA GLY A 471 9.82 12.94 -20.77
C GLY A 471 9.56 12.64 -22.25
N TYR A 472 8.56 13.28 -22.86
CA TYR A 472 8.39 13.20 -24.31
C TYR A 472 9.25 14.22 -25.10
N ARG A 473 9.95 15.14 -24.43
CA ARG A 473 11.02 15.96 -25.04
C ARG A 473 12.39 15.26 -25.01
N ASP A 474 12.75 14.60 -23.91
CA ASP A 474 14.12 14.08 -23.68
C ASP A 474 14.27 12.54 -23.60
N GLY A 475 13.18 11.77 -23.71
CA GLY A 475 13.25 10.29 -23.72
C GLY A 475 13.62 9.65 -22.37
N SER A 476 13.46 10.38 -21.27
CA SER A 476 13.67 9.88 -19.91
C SER A 476 12.49 9.03 -19.43
N TYR A 477 12.76 7.79 -19.00
CA TYR A 477 11.76 6.86 -18.48
C TYR A 477 11.94 6.64 -16.98
N PHE A 478 10.83 6.63 -16.23
CA PHE A 478 10.80 6.39 -14.79
C PHE A 478 11.27 4.97 -14.53
N THR A 479 12.24 4.82 -13.63
CA THR A 479 12.62 3.50 -13.14
C THR A 479 11.69 3.13 -11.97
N PRO A 480 10.85 2.08 -12.08
CA PRO A 480 9.93 1.68 -11.03
C PRO A 480 10.60 1.57 -9.66
N GLY A 481 9.87 1.93 -8.60
CA GLY A 481 10.41 2.01 -7.24
C GLY A 481 11.10 0.73 -6.76
N TYR A 482 10.59 -0.46 -7.10
CA TYR A 482 11.22 -1.72 -6.73
C TYR A 482 12.56 -1.98 -7.43
N ILE A 483 12.74 -1.48 -8.66
CA ILE A 483 14.01 -1.56 -9.38
C ILE A 483 15.00 -0.60 -8.73
N THR A 484 14.58 0.63 -8.46
CA THR A 484 15.39 1.62 -7.74
C THR A 484 15.78 1.11 -6.35
N GLU A 485 14.85 0.53 -5.60
CA GLU A 485 15.12 -0.08 -4.30
C GLU A 485 16.11 -1.23 -4.43
N TYR A 486 15.93 -2.13 -5.40
CA TYR A 486 16.87 -3.22 -5.65
C TYR A 486 18.26 -2.68 -5.98
N MET A 487 18.40 -1.74 -6.92
CA MET A 487 19.68 -1.14 -7.30
C MET A 487 20.35 -0.44 -6.12
N CYS A 488 19.62 0.38 -5.36
CA CYS A 488 20.13 1.05 -4.18
C CYS A 488 20.56 0.03 -3.11
N ARG A 489 19.73 -0.98 -2.83
CA ARG A 489 20.03 -2.02 -1.83
C ARG A 489 21.29 -2.79 -2.18
N GLU A 490 21.42 -3.28 -3.41
CA GLU A 490 22.60 -4.03 -3.85
C GLU A 490 23.86 -3.15 -3.84
N THR A 491 23.75 -1.92 -4.32
CA THR A 491 24.88 -0.98 -4.38
C THR A 491 25.35 -0.56 -2.99
N ILE A 492 24.43 -0.16 -2.12
CA ILE A 492 24.73 0.28 -0.75
C ILE A 492 25.26 -0.90 0.07
N ARG A 493 24.65 -2.08 -0.02
CA ARG A 493 25.13 -3.27 0.70
C ARG A 493 26.56 -3.61 0.29
N ARG A 494 26.85 -3.63 -1.00
CA ARG A 494 28.19 -3.91 -1.48
C ARG A 494 29.20 -2.86 -0.99
N ALA A 495 28.87 -1.57 -1.09
CA ALA A 495 29.72 -0.49 -0.59
C ALA A 495 30.00 -0.61 0.93
N ILE A 496 29.01 -1.01 1.72
CA ILE A 496 29.15 -1.24 3.15
C ILE A 496 30.12 -2.42 3.40
N ILE A 497 29.92 -3.56 2.74
CA ILE A 497 30.82 -4.73 2.87
C ILE A 497 32.27 -4.34 2.52
N GLU A 498 32.46 -3.63 1.40
CA GLU A 498 33.77 -3.15 0.97
C GLU A 498 34.42 -2.27 2.06
N LYS A 499 33.67 -1.37 2.71
CA LYS A 499 34.18 -0.54 3.81
C LYS A 499 34.55 -1.30 5.07
N PHE A 500 33.83 -2.36 5.42
CA PHE A 500 34.22 -3.21 6.56
C PHE A 500 35.48 -4.04 6.22
N ASN A 501 35.57 -4.57 5.00
CA ASN A 501 36.73 -5.33 4.57
C ASN A 501 37.99 -4.44 4.47
N GLU A 502 37.88 -3.17 4.09
CA GLU A 502 38.97 -2.19 4.20
C GLU A 502 39.50 -2.02 5.64
N LYS A 503 38.66 -2.28 6.65
CA LYS A 503 39.03 -2.26 8.08
C LYS A 503 39.56 -3.60 8.60
N GLY A 504 39.81 -4.56 7.70
CA GLY A 504 40.41 -5.86 8.04
C GLY A 504 39.40 -6.98 8.29
N TRP A 505 38.12 -6.75 8.06
CA TRP A 505 37.09 -7.79 8.13
C TRP A 505 37.13 -8.68 6.87
N GLN A 506 36.47 -9.84 6.93
CA GLN A 506 36.42 -10.80 5.81
C GLN A 506 34.96 -11.24 5.57
N CYS A 507 34.10 -10.28 5.23
CA CYS A 507 32.69 -10.51 4.99
C CYS A 507 32.41 -10.57 3.48
N ARG A 508 31.69 -11.60 3.00
CA ARG A 508 31.27 -11.68 1.57
C ARG A 508 29.90 -11.06 1.35
N ASP A 509 29.04 -11.15 2.35
CA ASP A 509 27.69 -10.63 2.33
C ASP A 509 27.29 -10.05 3.70
N PHE A 510 26.06 -9.57 3.80
CA PHE A 510 25.51 -9.04 5.05
C PHE A 510 25.29 -10.11 6.12
N THR A 511 25.17 -11.38 5.74
CA THR A 511 25.04 -12.50 6.69
C THR A 511 26.38 -12.72 7.38
N ASP A 512 27.47 -12.75 6.61
CA ASP A 512 28.83 -12.81 7.15
C ASP A 512 29.11 -11.59 8.06
N LEU A 513 28.65 -10.39 7.68
CA LEU A 513 28.80 -9.18 8.50
C LEU A 513 27.99 -9.23 9.81
N TYR A 514 26.79 -9.81 9.80
CA TYR A 514 25.95 -9.97 11.00
C TYR A 514 26.53 -11.01 11.97
N ASN A 515 27.24 -12.02 11.44
CA ASN A 515 27.81 -13.11 12.21
C ASN A 515 29.29 -12.88 12.60
N ALA A 516 29.91 -11.79 12.13
CA ALA A 516 31.28 -11.38 12.44
C ALA A 516 31.32 -10.52 13.70
#